data_AF-A0A2V7RNW4-F1
#
_entry.id   AF-A0A2V7RNW4-F1
#
_cell.length_a   1.000
_cell.length_b   1.000
_cell.length_c   1.000
_cell.angle_alpha   90.00
_cell.angle_beta   90.00
_cell.angle_gamma   90.00
#
_symmetry.space_group_name_H-M   'P 1'
#
loop_
_entity.id
_entity.type
_entity.pdbx_description
1 polymer ?
#
loop_
_entity_poly.entity_id
_entity_poly.type
_entity_poly.pdbx_seq_one_letter_code
_entity_poly.pdbx_strand_id
1 'polypeptide(L)'
;MTTVDETRAYLDALEQYDVLRGGEFCWHDSLWREIPDDVARRFTHRLGSLHGIWLPNGELVHAFSRRFPNVTPDEYMEAHVANLERFAREMPVDVLAHPTLLPLTLRRHPLEELWTEEREERAVGALAAAGIAFEISNRYRTHERFVRRARDAGVRLSLGSDGHTAEQVADLAYPLALARSLAVPDEELYDPLRHGSRTGFFNRLRRVS
;
A
#
# COMPACT_ATOMS: atom_id res chain seq x y z
N MET A 1 -10.30 11.21 -2.94
CA MET A 1 -10.20 12.59 -2.41
C MET A 1 -9.06 13.27 -3.15
N THR A 2 -9.27 14.51 -3.58
CA THR A 2 -8.31 15.25 -4.41
C THR A 2 -7.81 16.53 -3.73
N THR A 3 -8.47 16.97 -2.66
CA THR A 3 -8.10 18.20 -1.92
C THR A 3 -8.05 17.98 -0.39
N VAL A 4 -7.41 18.90 0.32
CA VAL A 4 -7.38 18.92 1.79
C VAL A 4 -8.78 19.13 2.38
N ASP A 5 -9.62 19.95 1.75
CA ASP A 5 -10.99 20.21 2.23
C ASP A 5 -11.89 18.98 2.06
N GLU A 6 -11.78 18.27 0.93
CA GLU A 6 -12.46 16.98 0.74
C GLU A 6 -11.99 15.95 1.78
N THR A 7 -10.70 15.97 2.10
CA THR A 7 -10.11 15.08 3.11
C THR A 7 -10.68 15.38 4.50
N ARG A 8 -10.85 16.66 4.85
CA ARG A 8 -11.48 17.08 6.11
C ARG A 8 -12.95 16.64 6.17
N ALA A 9 -13.72 16.91 5.12
CA ALA A 9 -15.12 16.52 5.05
C ALA A 9 -15.32 15.00 5.18
N TYR A 10 -14.44 14.21 4.56
CA TYR A 10 -14.43 12.75 4.70
C TYR A 10 -14.20 12.31 6.15
N LEU A 11 -13.20 12.89 6.82
CA LEU A 11 -12.89 12.57 8.22
C LEU A 11 -14.02 13.02 9.16
N ASP A 12 -14.60 14.21 8.93
CA ASP A 12 -15.73 14.73 9.69
C ASP A 12 -16.94 13.79 9.59
N ALA A 13 -17.19 13.21 8.42
CA ALA A 13 -18.26 12.25 8.22
C ALA A 13 -17.99 10.93 8.98
N LEU A 14 -16.76 10.39 8.89
CA LEU A 14 -16.42 9.15 9.59
C LEU A 14 -16.36 9.29 11.11
N GLU A 15 -16.07 10.48 11.64
CA GLU A 15 -16.07 10.75 13.08
C GLU A 15 -17.44 10.63 13.74
N GLN A 16 -18.52 10.59 12.94
CA GLN A 16 -19.88 10.34 13.43
C GLN A 16 -20.17 8.87 13.73
N TYR A 17 -19.26 7.96 13.35
CA TYR A 17 -19.43 6.51 13.48
C TYR A 17 -18.30 5.89 14.30
N ASP A 18 -18.58 4.75 14.94
CA ASP A 18 -17.58 3.94 15.64
C ASP A 18 -16.80 3.06 14.65
N VAL A 19 -16.02 3.73 13.80
CA VAL A 19 -15.21 3.09 12.75
C VAL A 19 -13.80 3.65 12.72
N LEU A 20 -12.87 2.82 12.24
CA LEU A 20 -11.52 3.25 11.91
C LEU A 20 -11.53 4.15 10.66
N ARG A 21 -10.58 5.10 10.61
CA ARG A 21 -10.51 6.15 9.60
C ARG A 21 -9.29 5.91 8.73
N GLY A 22 -9.49 5.13 7.68
CA GLY A 22 -8.48 4.83 6.66
C GLY A 22 -8.39 5.92 5.59
N GLY A 23 -7.31 5.92 4.82
CA GLY A 23 -7.21 6.76 3.62
C GLY A 23 -6.09 6.28 2.72
N GLU A 24 -6.39 6.08 1.44
CA GLU A 24 -5.40 5.68 0.45
C GLU A 24 -4.89 6.92 -0.32
N PHE A 25 -3.57 7.01 -0.49
CA PHE A 25 -2.91 8.09 -1.19
C PHE A 25 -1.96 7.57 -2.28
N CYS A 26 -2.09 8.11 -3.49
CA CYS A 26 -1.22 7.71 -4.59
C CYS A 26 0.15 8.39 -4.46
N TRP A 27 1.22 7.62 -4.63
CA TRP A 27 2.61 8.09 -4.61
C TRP A 27 2.88 9.29 -5.51
N HIS A 28 2.34 9.24 -6.74
CA HIS A 28 2.58 10.24 -7.76
C HIS A 28 1.80 11.55 -7.53
N ASP A 29 0.81 11.55 -6.64
CA ASP A 29 0.00 12.73 -6.35
C ASP A 29 0.69 13.65 -5.33
N SER A 30 0.28 14.92 -5.33
CA SER A 30 0.79 15.92 -4.39
C SER A 30 0.04 15.91 -3.05
N LEU A 31 -1.23 15.50 -3.03
CA LEU A 31 -2.12 15.63 -1.87
C LEU A 31 -1.53 15.10 -0.57
N TRP A 32 -0.85 13.95 -0.59
CA TRP A 32 -0.28 13.38 0.64
C TRP A 32 0.83 14.21 1.27
N ARG A 33 1.48 15.10 0.50
CA ARG A 33 2.46 16.10 0.96
C ARG A 33 1.80 17.39 1.44
N GLU A 34 0.59 17.66 0.96
CA GLU A 34 -0.16 18.89 1.25
C GLU A 34 -1.06 18.76 2.49
N ILE A 35 -1.38 17.54 2.92
CA ILE A 35 -2.20 17.30 4.11
C ILE A 35 -1.48 17.85 5.36
N PRO A 36 -2.10 18.82 6.06
CA PRO A 36 -1.56 19.33 7.31
C PRO A 36 -1.46 18.26 8.40
N ASP A 37 -0.47 18.38 9.28
CA ASP A 37 -0.24 17.46 10.40
C ASP A 37 -1.48 17.18 11.26
N ASP A 38 -2.29 18.21 11.54
CA ASP A 38 -3.50 18.07 12.34
C ASP A 38 -4.55 17.18 11.65
N VAL A 39 -4.65 17.27 10.31
CA VAL A 39 -5.53 16.43 9.49
C VAL A 39 -4.94 15.03 9.35
N ALA A 40 -3.64 14.90 9.09
CA ALA A 40 -2.96 13.61 8.96
C ALA A 40 -3.11 12.74 10.23
N ARG A 41 -3.09 13.38 11.41
CA ARG A 41 -3.25 12.72 12.72
C ARG A 41 -4.69 12.31 13.06
N ARG A 42 -5.67 12.55 12.18
CA ARG A 42 -7.05 12.07 12.32
C ARG A 42 -7.27 10.69 11.69
N PHE A 43 -6.41 10.30 10.74
CA PHE A 43 -6.41 8.95 10.19
C PHE A 43 -5.94 7.94 11.23
N THR A 44 -6.69 6.86 11.42
CA THR A 44 -6.22 5.74 12.26
C THR A 44 -5.20 4.89 11.52
N HIS A 45 -5.23 4.89 10.19
CA HIS A 45 -4.22 4.27 9.34
C HIS A 45 -4.25 4.91 7.95
N ARG A 46 -3.13 4.89 7.25
CA ARG A 46 -3.03 5.36 5.87
C ARG A 46 -2.42 4.31 4.97
N LEU A 47 -2.98 4.16 3.80
CA LEU A 47 -2.47 3.33 2.74
C LEU A 47 -1.77 4.23 1.72
N GLY A 48 -0.68 3.75 1.14
CA GLY A 48 -0.06 4.36 -0.01
C GLY A 48 -0.05 3.38 -1.17
N SER A 49 -0.20 3.90 -2.39
CA SER A 49 -0.23 3.08 -3.61
C SER A 49 0.68 3.60 -4.70
N LEU A 50 1.18 2.66 -5.51
CA LEU A 50 2.01 2.93 -6.69
C LEU A 50 1.16 2.95 -7.96
N HIS A 51 0.09 3.75 -7.98
CA HIS A 51 -0.80 3.91 -9.15
C HIS A 51 -0.13 4.58 -10.36
N GLY A 52 1.06 5.12 -10.17
CA GLY A 52 1.86 5.78 -11.19
C GLY A 52 3.33 5.71 -10.84
N ILE A 53 4.14 5.37 -11.83
CA ILE A 53 5.60 5.22 -11.70
C ILE A 53 6.28 6.29 -12.53
N TRP A 54 7.16 7.05 -11.88
CA TRP A 54 8.05 8.00 -12.56
C TRP A 54 9.22 7.26 -13.15
N LEU A 55 9.37 7.32 -14.47
CA LEU A 55 10.55 6.84 -15.17
C LEU A 55 11.74 7.80 -15.00
N PRO A 56 12.99 7.35 -15.20
CA PRO A 56 14.18 8.20 -15.08
C PRO A 56 14.16 9.45 -15.98
N ASN A 57 13.44 9.38 -17.12
CA ASN A 57 13.26 10.49 -18.04
C ASN A 57 12.18 11.51 -17.60
N GLY A 58 11.53 11.30 -16.44
CA GLY A 58 10.46 12.15 -15.92
C GLY A 58 9.06 11.82 -16.46
N GLU A 59 8.91 10.83 -17.33
CA GLU A 59 7.58 10.38 -17.79
C GLU A 59 6.85 9.59 -16.69
N LEU A 60 5.56 9.89 -16.50
CA LEU A 60 4.70 9.18 -15.55
C LEU A 60 3.90 8.08 -16.27
N VAL A 61 3.98 6.86 -15.76
CA VAL A 61 3.23 5.71 -16.29
C VAL A 61 2.18 5.28 -15.27
N HIS A 62 0.91 5.45 -15.61
CA HIS A 62 -0.21 5.06 -14.75
C HIS A 62 -0.56 3.56 -14.89
N ALA A 63 -0.87 2.90 -13.77
CA ALA A 63 -1.19 1.48 -13.71
C ALA A 63 -2.45 1.08 -14.51
N PHE A 64 -3.35 2.02 -14.75
CA PHE A 64 -4.60 1.79 -15.50
C PHE A 64 -4.58 2.37 -16.92
N SER A 65 -3.44 2.90 -17.36
CA SER A 65 -3.26 3.37 -18.73
C SER A 65 -3.03 2.19 -19.69
N ARG A 66 -3.58 2.30 -20.90
CA ARG A 66 -3.21 1.43 -22.04
C ARG A 66 -1.97 1.93 -22.78
N ARG A 67 -1.61 3.21 -22.60
CA ARG A 67 -0.39 3.78 -23.16
C ARG A 67 0.78 3.29 -22.31
N PHE A 68 1.72 2.62 -22.97
CA PHE A 68 2.99 2.21 -22.40
C PHE A 68 4.12 2.91 -23.16
N PRO A 69 5.10 3.51 -22.48
CA PRO A 69 6.20 4.21 -23.13
C PRO A 69 7.11 3.24 -23.87
N ASN A 70 8.01 3.78 -24.69
CA ASN A 70 8.99 2.99 -25.43
C ASN A 70 10.15 2.55 -24.51
N VAL A 71 9.85 1.68 -23.56
CA VAL A 71 10.78 1.04 -22.64
C VAL A 71 10.49 -0.46 -22.58
N THR A 72 11.47 -1.25 -22.17
CA THR A 72 11.30 -2.69 -21.91
C THR A 72 10.54 -2.91 -20.60
N PRO A 73 9.92 -4.09 -20.41
CA PRO A 73 9.34 -4.47 -19.12
C PRO A 73 10.36 -4.40 -17.97
N ASP A 74 11.62 -4.79 -18.21
CA ASP A 74 12.66 -4.73 -17.19
C ASP A 74 13.03 -3.31 -16.79
N GLU A 75 13.20 -2.39 -17.75
CA GLU A 75 13.43 -0.96 -17.44
C GLU A 75 12.28 -0.36 -16.64
N TYR A 76 11.04 -0.74 -16.95
CA TYR A 76 9.87 -0.33 -16.17
C TYR A 76 9.91 -0.90 -14.75
N MET A 77 10.21 -2.20 -14.59
CA MET A 77 10.26 -2.85 -13.28
C MET A 77 11.38 -2.27 -12.40
N GLU A 78 12.54 -1.93 -12.97
CA GLU A 78 13.58 -1.23 -12.22
C GLU A 78 13.12 0.15 -11.74
N ALA A 79 12.43 0.92 -12.58
CA ALA A 79 11.83 2.18 -12.17
C ALA A 79 10.76 1.98 -11.10
N HIS A 80 9.95 0.91 -11.21
CA HIS A 80 8.91 0.58 -10.23
C HIS A 80 9.52 0.31 -8.85
N VAL A 81 10.55 -0.54 -8.76
CA VAL A 81 11.24 -0.84 -7.50
C VAL A 81 11.92 0.41 -6.94
N ALA A 82 12.56 1.23 -7.78
CA ALA A 82 13.16 2.49 -7.34
C ALA A 82 12.12 3.49 -6.79
N ASN A 83 10.92 3.53 -7.38
CA ASN A 83 9.81 4.33 -6.84
C ASN A 83 9.29 3.75 -5.52
N LEU A 84 9.19 2.43 -5.38
CA LEU A 84 8.82 1.76 -4.11
C LEU A 84 9.83 2.06 -3.00
N GLU A 85 11.13 2.01 -3.29
CA GLU A 85 12.18 2.35 -2.33
C GLU A 85 12.07 3.82 -1.87
N ARG A 86 11.75 4.74 -2.79
CA ARG A 86 11.50 6.15 -2.46
C ARG A 86 10.21 6.34 -1.66
N PHE A 87 9.14 5.69 -2.10
CA PHE A 87 7.87 5.63 -1.40
C PHE A 87 8.07 5.21 0.06
N ALA A 88 8.84 4.15 0.31
CA ALA A 88 9.06 3.64 1.66
C ALA A 88 9.83 4.62 2.55
N ARG A 89 10.74 5.42 1.96
CA ARG A 89 11.49 6.46 2.69
C ARG A 89 10.69 7.73 2.93
N GLU A 90 9.83 8.11 2.00
CA GLU A 90 9.23 9.44 1.95
C GLU A 90 7.76 9.50 2.38
N MET A 91 6.95 8.46 2.09
CA MET A 91 5.52 8.51 2.34
C MET A 91 5.16 8.21 3.81
N PRO A 92 4.39 9.08 4.47
CA PRO A 92 3.89 8.86 5.83
C PRO A 92 2.65 7.95 5.84
N VAL A 93 2.83 6.70 5.44
CA VAL A 93 1.79 5.68 5.34
C VAL A 93 2.16 4.42 6.12
N ASP A 94 1.14 3.64 6.47
CA ASP A 94 1.24 2.43 7.28
C ASP A 94 1.29 1.16 6.45
N VAL A 95 0.65 1.16 5.28
CA VAL A 95 0.51 -0.01 4.40
C VAL A 95 0.81 0.40 2.95
N LEU A 96 1.57 -0.43 2.23
CA LEU A 96 1.62 -0.40 0.76
C LEU A 96 0.44 -1.21 0.22
N ALA A 97 -0.52 -0.54 -0.41
CA ALA A 97 -1.66 -1.16 -1.06
C ALA A 97 -1.24 -1.87 -2.35
N HIS A 98 -1.82 -3.06 -2.59
CA HIS A 98 -1.65 -3.90 -3.78
C HIS A 98 -0.24 -3.82 -4.40
N PRO A 99 0.79 -4.36 -3.72
CA PRO A 99 2.21 -4.11 -4.02
C PRO A 99 2.68 -4.54 -5.41
N THR A 100 1.93 -5.42 -6.09
CA THR A 100 2.24 -5.93 -7.43
C THR A 100 1.35 -5.36 -8.52
N LEU A 101 0.67 -4.24 -8.24
CA LEU A 101 -0.12 -3.56 -9.25
C LEU A 101 0.77 -3.00 -10.38
N LEU A 102 0.52 -3.49 -11.60
CA LEU A 102 1.26 -3.09 -12.80
C LEU A 102 0.37 -2.43 -13.86
N PRO A 103 0.95 -1.69 -14.82
CA PRO A 103 0.25 -1.18 -16.00
C PRO A 103 -0.46 -2.29 -16.75
N LEU A 104 -1.63 -1.99 -17.33
CA LEU A 104 -2.45 -2.95 -18.07
C LEU A 104 -1.64 -3.75 -19.11
N THR A 105 -0.71 -3.07 -19.80
CA THR A 105 0.15 -3.67 -20.83
C THR A 105 1.08 -4.76 -20.29
N LEU A 106 1.48 -4.67 -19.02
CA LEU A 106 2.37 -5.65 -18.38
C LEU A 106 1.62 -6.81 -17.73
N ARG A 107 0.31 -6.67 -17.46
CA ARG A 107 -0.51 -7.73 -16.82
C ARG A 107 -0.69 -8.98 -17.66
N ARG A 108 -0.25 -8.97 -18.92
CA ARG A 108 -0.19 -10.15 -19.80
C ARG A 108 0.98 -11.09 -19.46
N HIS A 109 1.98 -10.60 -18.72
CA HIS A 109 3.12 -11.39 -18.28
C HIS A 109 2.81 -11.98 -16.90
N PRO A 110 3.28 -13.21 -16.60
CA PRO A 110 3.27 -13.74 -15.24
C PRO A 110 3.97 -12.79 -14.26
N LEU A 111 3.39 -12.59 -13.08
CA LEU A 111 3.95 -11.67 -12.08
C LEU A 111 5.34 -12.12 -11.63
N GLU A 112 5.54 -13.43 -11.48
CA GLU A 112 6.77 -14.06 -11.03
C GLU A 112 7.97 -13.82 -11.96
N GLU A 113 7.70 -13.59 -13.25
CA GLU A 113 8.72 -13.26 -14.26
C GLU A 113 9.15 -11.78 -14.16
N LEU A 114 8.20 -10.88 -13.86
CA LEU A 114 8.48 -9.46 -13.72
C LEU A 114 9.07 -9.11 -12.34
N TRP A 115 8.54 -9.73 -11.29
CA TRP A 115 9.04 -9.62 -9.92
C TRP A 115 10.09 -10.69 -9.67
N THR A 116 11.31 -10.47 -10.16
CA THR A 116 12.45 -11.34 -9.87
C THR A 116 12.77 -11.34 -8.38
N GLU A 117 13.51 -12.36 -7.92
CA GLU A 117 13.90 -12.46 -6.51
C GLU A 117 14.64 -11.20 -6.04
N GLU A 118 15.58 -10.68 -6.83
CA GLU A 118 16.29 -9.44 -6.53
C GLU A 118 15.34 -8.24 -6.32
N ARG A 119 14.32 -8.09 -7.19
CA ARG A 119 13.32 -7.02 -7.09
C ARG A 119 12.45 -7.17 -5.84
N GLU A 120 12.05 -8.40 -5.55
CA GLU A 120 11.28 -8.72 -4.35
C GLU A 120 12.10 -8.43 -3.08
N GLU A 121 13.39 -8.81 -3.03
CA GLU A 121 14.30 -8.55 -1.91
C GLU A 121 14.46 -7.05 -1.63
N ARG A 122 14.69 -6.27 -2.68
CA ARG A 122 14.77 -4.80 -2.57
C ARG A 122 13.48 -4.20 -2.05
N ALA A 123 12.34 -4.64 -2.57
CA ALA A 123 11.04 -4.15 -2.14
C ALA A 123 10.75 -4.48 -0.66
N VAL A 124 10.91 -5.75 -0.24
CA VAL A 124 10.67 -6.12 1.16
C VAL A 124 11.67 -5.46 2.10
N GLY A 125 12.93 -5.30 1.70
CA GLY A 125 13.95 -4.62 2.50
C GLY A 125 13.60 -3.16 2.74
N ALA A 126 13.09 -2.46 1.73
CA ALA A 126 12.63 -1.09 1.86
C ALA A 126 11.42 -0.98 2.80
N LEU A 127 10.43 -1.87 2.67
CA LEU A 127 9.25 -1.89 3.53
C LEU A 127 9.60 -2.23 4.99
N ALA A 128 10.49 -3.21 5.20
CA ALA A 128 10.96 -3.62 6.53
C ALA A 128 11.71 -2.47 7.22
N ALA A 129 12.65 -1.83 6.51
CA ALA A 129 13.40 -0.68 7.03
C ALA A 129 12.49 0.50 7.38
N ALA A 130 11.43 0.70 6.58
CA ALA A 130 10.45 1.74 6.82
C ALA A 130 9.44 1.36 7.92
N GLY A 131 9.22 0.09 8.22
CA GLY A 131 8.12 -0.37 9.07
C GLY A 131 6.75 -0.17 8.41
N ILE A 132 6.66 -0.38 7.09
CA ILE A 132 5.41 -0.30 6.31
C ILE A 132 4.91 -1.72 6.05
N ALA A 133 3.63 -1.97 6.28
CA ALA A 133 3.03 -3.27 6.03
C ALA A 133 2.82 -3.54 4.53
N PHE A 134 2.85 -4.80 4.14
CA PHE A 134 2.58 -5.29 2.79
C PHE A 134 1.12 -5.75 2.70
N GLU A 135 0.31 -5.17 1.81
CA GLU A 135 -1.06 -5.65 1.60
C GLU A 135 -1.10 -6.92 0.74
N ILE A 136 -1.83 -7.94 1.21
CA ILE A 136 -2.36 -8.99 0.35
C ILE A 136 -3.73 -8.52 -0.16
N SER A 137 -3.79 -8.07 -1.40
CA SER A 137 -5.02 -7.59 -2.02
C SER A 137 -5.84 -8.75 -2.60
N ASN A 138 -7.14 -8.76 -2.32
CA ASN A 138 -8.10 -9.71 -2.91
C ASN A 138 -8.31 -9.46 -4.42
N ARG A 139 -8.27 -8.18 -4.82
CA ARG A 139 -8.50 -7.73 -6.20
C ARG A 139 -7.24 -7.80 -7.05
N TYR A 140 -6.12 -7.30 -6.55
CA TYR A 140 -4.82 -7.32 -7.23
C TYR A 140 -3.89 -8.31 -6.55
N ARG A 141 -4.14 -9.58 -6.84
CA ARG A 141 -3.51 -10.71 -6.16
C ARG A 141 -2.02 -10.77 -6.44
N THR A 142 -1.24 -10.89 -5.37
CA THR A 142 0.20 -11.08 -5.42
C THR A 142 0.53 -12.57 -5.33
N HIS A 143 1.62 -13.02 -5.94
CA HIS A 143 2.04 -14.42 -5.85
C HIS A 143 2.63 -14.77 -4.47
N GLU A 144 2.45 -16.04 -4.06
CA GLU A 144 2.80 -16.52 -2.72
C GLU A 144 4.28 -16.29 -2.35
N ARG A 145 5.20 -16.48 -3.30
CA ARG A 145 6.65 -16.31 -3.08
C ARG A 145 6.97 -14.94 -2.49
N PHE A 146 6.33 -13.88 -3.00
CA PHE A 146 6.60 -12.51 -2.55
C PHE A 146 6.01 -12.25 -1.16
N VAL A 147 4.80 -12.75 -0.87
CA VAL A 147 4.21 -12.65 0.48
C VAL A 147 5.07 -13.38 1.51
N ARG A 148 5.53 -14.59 1.17
CA ARG A 148 6.44 -15.38 2.01
C ARG A 148 7.72 -14.60 2.29
N ARG A 149 8.31 -13.99 1.26
CA ARG A 149 9.51 -13.16 1.39
C ARG A 149 9.29 -11.94 2.28
N ALA A 150 8.14 -11.28 2.15
CA ALA A 150 7.77 -10.14 3.00
C ALA A 150 7.70 -10.57 4.48
N ARG A 151 6.97 -11.65 4.77
CA ARG A 151 6.88 -12.25 6.10
C ARG A 151 8.27 -12.60 6.66
N ASP A 152 9.10 -13.28 5.88
CA ASP A 152 10.43 -13.75 6.31
C ASP A 152 11.39 -12.58 6.58
N ALA A 153 11.19 -11.44 5.91
CA ALA A 153 11.92 -10.19 6.17
C ALA A 153 11.35 -9.40 7.37
N GLY A 154 10.33 -9.91 8.07
CA GLY A 154 9.69 -9.24 9.20
C GLY A 154 8.71 -8.13 8.78
N VAL A 155 8.33 -8.06 7.51
CA VAL A 155 7.30 -7.12 7.04
C VAL A 155 5.93 -7.64 7.46
N ARG A 156 5.19 -6.78 8.16
CA ARG A 156 3.83 -7.09 8.59
C ARG A 156 2.89 -7.21 7.40
N LEU A 157 1.93 -8.13 7.44
CA LEU A 157 0.97 -8.31 6.35
C LEU A 157 -0.37 -7.65 6.69
N SER A 158 -0.97 -6.95 5.73
CA SER A 158 -2.34 -6.43 5.82
C SER A 158 -3.24 -7.19 4.85
N LEU A 159 -4.53 -7.33 5.17
CA LEU A 159 -5.50 -7.99 4.31
C LEU A 159 -6.47 -6.94 3.74
N GLY A 160 -6.53 -6.83 2.41
CA GLY A 160 -7.33 -5.83 1.72
C GLY A 160 -8.31 -6.44 0.73
N SER A 161 -9.56 -5.98 0.74
CA SER A 161 -10.57 -6.38 -0.26
C SER A 161 -10.45 -5.57 -1.55
N ASP A 162 -10.01 -4.31 -1.46
CA ASP A 162 -10.03 -3.33 -2.56
C ASP A 162 -11.44 -3.21 -3.19
N GLY A 163 -12.45 -3.23 -2.31
CA GLY A 163 -13.85 -3.22 -2.68
C GLY A 163 -14.37 -1.84 -3.09
N HIS A 164 -15.06 -1.80 -4.23
CA HIS A 164 -15.66 -0.61 -4.82
C HIS A 164 -17.19 -0.70 -4.93
N THR A 165 -17.77 -1.81 -4.47
CA THR A 165 -19.23 -2.00 -4.29
C THR A 165 -19.50 -2.58 -2.91
N ALA A 166 -20.73 -2.50 -2.42
CA ALA A 166 -21.12 -3.01 -1.11
C ALA A 166 -20.80 -4.51 -0.94
N GLU A 167 -20.97 -5.29 -2.01
CA GLU A 167 -20.73 -6.74 -2.03
C GLU A 167 -19.23 -7.08 -2.00
N GLN A 168 -18.37 -6.15 -2.41
CA GLN A 168 -16.91 -6.34 -2.39
C GLN A 168 -16.31 -5.94 -1.05
N VAL A 169 -17.02 -5.17 -0.22
CA VAL A 169 -16.53 -4.76 1.10
C VAL A 169 -16.25 -5.99 1.94
N ALA A 170 -15.04 -6.05 2.50
CA ALA A 170 -14.57 -7.15 3.33
C ALA A 170 -14.56 -8.53 2.66
N ASP A 171 -14.58 -8.60 1.32
CA ASP A 171 -14.20 -9.84 0.63
C ASP A 171 -12.69 -10.08 0.81
N LEU A 172 -12.37 -10.87 1.83
CA LEU A 172 -11.01 -11.21 2.24
C LEU A 172 -10.70 -12.69 2.03
N ALA A 173 -11.49 -13.40 1.22
CA ALA A 173 -11.36 -14.86 1.07
C ALA A 173 -9.96 -15.28 0.59
N TYR A 174 -9.45 -14.64 -0.46
CA TYR A 174 -8.11 -14.90 -0.97
C TYR A 174 -7.00 -14.48 0.01
N PRO A 175 -6.93 -13.22 0.50
CA PRO A 175 -5.81 -12.81 1.35
C PRO A 175 -5.77 -13.58 2.67
N LEU A 176 -6.92 -13.93 3.25
CA LEU A 176 -7.00 -14.76 4.44
C LEU A 176 -6.52 -16.19 4.19
N ALA A 177 -6.88 -16.79 3.05
CA ALA A 177 -6.41 -18.13 2.68
C ALA A 177 -4.89 -18.17 2.50
N LEU A 178 -4.30 -17.15 1.85
CA LEU A 178 -2.87 -17.05 1.64
C LEU A 178 -2.10 -16.80 2.95
N ALA A 179 -2.59 -15.90 3.82
CA ALA A 179 -1.98 -15.69 5.13
C ALA A 179 -1.95 -16.99 5.96
N ARG A 180 -3.06 -17.76 5.94
CA ARG A 180 -3.17 -19.05 6.63
C ARG A 180 -2.28 -20.14 6.03
N SER A 181 -2.15 -20.23 4.71
CA SER A 181 -1.24 -21.20 4.08
C SER A 181 0.22 -20.94 4.43
N LEU A 182 0.55 -19.67 4.73
CA LEU A 182 1.84 -19.24 5.24
C LEU A 182 1.93 -19.26 6.77
N ALA A 183 0.94 -19.83 7.47
CA ALA A 183 0.89 -19.93 8.93
C ALA A 183 1.13 -18.59 9.65
N VAL A 184 0.66 -17.48 9.07
CA VAL A 184 0.76 -16.15 9.67
C VAL A 184 -0.28 -16.06 10.81
N PRO A 185 0.14 -15.83 12.07
CA PRO A 185 -0.80 -15.65 13.18
C PRO A 185 -1.63 -14.38 13.01
N ASP A 186 -2.88 -14.41 13.47
CA ASP A 186 -3.80 -13.27 13.37
C ASP A 186 -3.25 -12.03 14.09
N GLU A 187 -2.52 -12.21 15.20
CA GLU A 187 -1.85 -11.15 15.95
C GLU A 187 -0.65 -10.52 15.22
N GLU A 188 -0.10 -11.20 14.22
CA GLU A 188 0.96 -10.66 13.37
C GLU A 188 0.42 -9.92 12.15
N LEU A 189 -0.87 -10.05 11.83
CA LEU A 189 -1.50 -9.21 10.82
C LEU A 189 -1.54 -7.75 11.28
N TYR A 190 -1.42 -6.83 10.33
CA TYR A 190 -1.53 -5.41 10.60
C TYR A 190 -2.95 -5.06 11.03
N ASP A 191 -3.01 -4.52 12.24
CA ASP A 191 -4.19 -3.95 12.89
C ASP A 191 -3.78 -2.60 13.48
N PRO A 192 -4.34 -1.47 13.01
CA PRO A 192 -3.98 -0.15 13.52
C PRO A 192 -4.25 0.03 15.01
N LEU A 193 -5.23 -0.67 15.60
CA LEU A 193 -5.51 -0.57 17.04
C LEU A 193 -4.38 -1.17 17.89
N ARG A 194 -3.72 -2.21 17.37
CA ARG A 194 -2.62 -2.91 18.05
C ARG A 194 -1.26 -2.32 17.71
N HIS A 195 -1.05 -2.02 16.43
CA HIS A 195 0.25 -1.67 15.88
C HIS A 195 0.44 -0.16 15.70
N GLY A 196 -0.64 0.60 15.85
CA GLY A 196 -0.64 2.05 15.72
C GLY A 196 -0.60 2.52 14.27
N SER A 197 -0.32 3.82 14.13
CA SER A 197 -0.09 4.47 12.84
C SER A 197 1.10 5.40 12.95
N ARG A 198 1.86 5.46 11.85
CA ARG A 198 3.03 6.29 11.62
C ARG A 198 2.70 7.77 11.55
N THR A 199 1.43 8.15 11.35
CA THR A 199 0.99 9.54 11.47
C THR A 199 0.62 9.94 12.89
N GLY A 200 0.68 9.02 13.85
CA GLY A 200 0.64 9.33 15.27
C GLY A 200 -0.74 9.54 15.87
N PHE A 201 -1.83 9.05 15.24
CA PHE A 201 -3.17 9.05 15.84
C PHE A 201 -3.16 8.49 17.26
N PHE A 202 -2.55 7.31 17.43
CA PHE A 202 -2.50 6.59 18.71
C PHE A 202 -1.46 7.14 19.69
N ASN A 203 -0.59 8.06 19.28
CA ASN A 203 0.40 8.68 20.17
C ASN A 203 -0.26 9.59 21.22
N ARG A 204 -1.48 10.10 20.95
CA ARG A 204 -2.26 10.91 21.89
C ARG A 204 -2.92 10.09 22.99
N LEU A 205 -3.33 8.86 22.69
CA LEU A 205 -4.03 7.97 23.64
C LEU A 205 -3.10 7.44 24.73
N ARG A 206 -1.80 7.33 24.46
CA ARG A 206 -0.78 6.86 25.43
C ARG A 206 -0.31 7.93 26.42
N ARG A 207 -0.72 9.20 26.28
CA ARG A 207 -0.32 10.29 27.19
C ARG A 207 -1.35 10.58 28.30
N VAL A 208 -2.44 9.83 28.36
CA VAL A 208 -3.52 10.00 29.35
C VAL A 208 -3.63 8.78 30.28
N SER A 209 -2.67 7.85 30.23
CA SER A 209 -2.55 6.69 31.12
C SER A 209 -1.39 6.84 32.10
#